data_AF-A0A1D8D6K7-F1
#
_entry.id   AF-A0A1D8D6K7-F1
#
_cell.length_a   1.000
_cell.length_b   1.000
_cell.length_c   1.000
_cell.angle_alpha   90.00
_cell.angle_beta   90.00
_cell.angle_gamma   90.00
#
_symmetry.space_group_name_H-M   'P 1'
#
loop_
_entity.id
_entity.type
_entity.pdbx_description
1 polymer ?
#
loop_
_entity_poly.entity_id
_entity_poly.type
_entity_poly.pdbx_seq_one_letter_code
_entity_poly.pdbx_strand_id
1 'polypeptide(L)' 'MQTIYADGIANMILVDGVVRFDLVNVTSVEKDKEPNVRPNATLALSLPALIRIQDQLGKMIDKMVQDGILTKNPPPAN' A
#
# COMPACT_ATOMS: atom_id res chain seq x y z
N MET A 1 -19.98 2.61 8.58
CA MET A 1 -18.74 1.94 8.12
C MET A 1 -17.60 2.50 8.95
N GLN A 2 -16.77 1.64 9.55
CA GLN A 2 -15.57 2.09 10.26
C GLN A 2 -14.43 2.14 9.26
N THR A 3 -13.83 3.31 9.07
CA THR A 3 -12.64 3.47 8.23
C THR A 3 -11.43 2.98 9.01
N ILE A 4 -10.63 2.11 8.41
CA ILE A 4 -9.32 1.74 8.94
C ILE A 4 -8.25 2.62 8.31
N TYR A 5 -7.30 3.09 9.12
CA TYR A 5 -6.11 3.78 8.65
C TYR A 5 -4.92 2.84 8.81
N ALA A 6 -4.27 2.49 7.71
CA ALA A 6 -3.10 1.63 7.68
C ALA A 6 -1.90 2.40 7.11
N ASP A 7 -0.76 2.28 7.78
CA ASP A 7 0.49 2.93 7.36
C ASP A 7 1.18 2.17 6.23
N GLY A 8 0.90 0.87 6.09
CA GLY A 8 1.48 0.07 5.03
C GLY A 8 0.94 -1.35 4.93
N ILE A 9 1.57 -2.12 4.04
CA ILE A 9 1.32 -3.55 3.80
C ILE A 9 2.58 -4.30 4.21
N ALA A 10 2.49 -5.17 5.23
CA ALA A 10 3.62 -5.98 5.67
C ALA A 10 3.81 -7.24 4.82
N ASN A 11 2.74 -7.75 4.24
CA ASN A 11 2.78 -8.98 3.45
C ASN A 11 1.71 -8.95 2.34
N MET A 12 2.06 -9.54 1.20
CA MET A 12 1.17 -9.72 0.05
C MET A 12 1.33 -11.14 -0.49
N ILE A 13 0.27 -11.95 -0.38
CA ILE A 13 0.30 -13.36 -0.82
C ILE A 13 -0.89 -13.70 -1.71
N LEU A 14 -0.67 -14.59 -2.69
CA LEU A 14 -1.72 -15.20 -3.51
C LEU A 14 -1.93 -16.63 -3.03
N VAL A 15 -3.14 -16.95 -2.56
CA VAL A 15 -3.54 -18.28 -2.12
C VAL A 15 -4.93 -18.56 -2.66
N ASP A 16 -5.11 -19.69 -3.36
CA ASP A 16 -6.40 -20.15 -3.90
C ASP A 16 -7.17 -19.09 -4.72
N GLY A 17 -6.44 -18.31 -5.54
CA GLY A 17 -7.04 -17.27 -6.38
C GLY A 17 -7.48 -16.00 -5.63
N VAL A 18 -7.14 -15.90 -4.34
CA VAL A 18 -7.37 -14.72 -3.49
C VAL A 18 -6.03 -14.10 -3.11
N VAL A 19 -5.93 -12.80 -3.28
CA VAL A 19 -4.77 -12.01 -2.86
C VAL A 19 -5.05 -11.44 -1.49
N ARG A 20 -4.17 -11.69 -0.53
CA ARG A 20 -4.28 -11.17 0.84
C ARG A 20 -3.21 -10.13 1.09
N PHE A 21 -3.61 -8.97 1.59
CA PHE A 21 -2.73 -7.93 2.11
C PHE A 21 -2.86 -7.89 3.62
N ASP A 22 -1.74 -8.02 4.33
CA ASP A 22 -1.70 -7.79 5.76
C ASP A 22 -1.35 -6.31 6.00
N LEU A 23 -2.37 -5.54 6.36
CA LEU A 23 -2.28 -4.11 6.65
C LEU A 23 -1.72 -3.91 8.04
N VAL A 24 -0.84 -2.93 8.19
CA VAL A 24 -0.15 -2.65 9.44
C VAL A 24 -0.19 -1.17 9.80
N ASN A 25 -0.01 -0.88 11.08
CA ASN A 25 0.32 0.46 11.58
C ASN A 25 1.76 0.52 12.07
N VAL A 26 2.38 1.69 11.92
CA VAL A 26 3.73 1.95 12.40
C VAL A 26 3.63 2.96 13.56
N THR A 27 3.83 2.48 14.79
CA THR A 27 3.53 3.28 16.00
C THR A 27 4.75 3.93 16.67
N SER A 28 5.96 3.76 16.13
CA SER A 28 7.15 4.50 16.59
C SER A 28 8.17 4.61 15.46
N VAL A 29 8.62 5.85 15.22
CA VAL A 29 9.76 6.18 14.35
C VAL A 29 10.77 6.92 15.23
N GLU A 30 11.21 6.28 16.32
CA GLU A 30 12.37 6.78 17.06
C GLU A 30 13.60 6.67 16.16
N LYS A 31 14.40 7.73 16.10
CA LYS A 31 15.71 7.69 15.45
C LYS A 31 16.52 6.56 16.12
N ASP A 32 17.08 5.67 15.31
CA ASP A 32 17.96 4.57 15.72
C ASP A 32 17.27 3.32 16.33
N LYS A 33 15.94 3.18 16.22
CA LYS A 33 15.23 1.92 16.53
C LYS A 33 14.46 1.39 15.34
N GLU A 34 14.34 0.07 15.26
CA GLU A 34 13.46 -0.56 14.29
C GLU A 34 12.00 -0.11 14.54
N PRO A 35 11.26 0.26 13.48
CA PRO A 35 9.88 0.71 13.63
C PRO A 35 9.01 -0.38 14.26
N ASN A 36 8.17 0.01 15.23
CA ASN A 36 7.20 -0.92 15.81
C ASN A 36 6.02 -1.11 14.84
N VAL A 37 6.05 -2.22 14.09
CA VAL A 37 5.00 -2.61 13.13
C VAL A 37 3.96 -3.47 13.83
N ARG A 38 2.70 -3.03 13.82
CA ARG A 38 1.57 -3.75 14.43
C ARG A 38 0.56 -4.18 13.36
N PRO A 39 0.09 -5.44 13.36
CA PRO A 39 -1.04 -5.86 12.54
C PRO A 39 -2.27 -4.99 12.80
N ASN A 40 -2.92 -4.54 11.72
CA ASN A 40 -4.13 -3.73 11.78
C ASN A 40 -5.33 -4.50 11.23
N ALA A 41 -5.25 -4.97 9.98
CA ALA A 41 -6.32 -5.70 9.32
C ALA A 41 -5.78 -6.54 8.16
N THR A 42 -6.58 -7.50 7.67
CA THR A 42 -6.28 -8.23 6.44
C THR A 42 -7.30 -7.85 5.36
N LEU A 43 -6.82 -7.43 4.19
CA LEU A 43 -7.65 -7.20 3.01
C LEU A 43 -7.53 -8.40 2.07
N ALA A 44 -8.65 -9.03 1.75
CA ALA A 44 -8.72 -10.13 0.80
C ALA A 44 -9.38 -9.65 -0.52
N LEU A 45 -8.71 -9.86 -1.64
CA LEU A 45 -9.12 -9.42 -2.96
C LEU A 45 -9.17 -10.60 -3.92
N SER A 46 -10.18 -10.63 -4.80
CA SER A 46 -10.12 -11.48 -5.98
C SER A 46 -9.09 -10.93 -6.99
N LEU A 47 -8.53 -11.79 -7.85
CA LEU A 47 -7.60 -11.34 -8.90
C LEU A 47 -8.16 -10.19 -9.77
N PRO A 48 -9.44 -10.23 -10.23
CA PRO A 48 -9.98 -9.11 -11.00
C PRO A 48 -10.16 -7.82 -10.19
N ALA A 49 -10.33 -7.91 -8.87
CA ALA A 49 -10.38 -6.73 -8.01
C ALA A 49 -8.99 -6.10 -7.88
N LEU A 50 -7.94 -6.92 -7.69
CA LEU A 50 -6.56 -6.44 -7.64
C LEU A 50 -6.18 -5.65 -8.89
N ILE A 51 -6.46 -6.19 -10.08
CA ILE A 51 -6.13 -5.54 -11.36
C ILE A 51 -6.81 -4.17 -11.46
N ARG A 52 -8.10 -4.09 -11.11
CA ARG A 52 -8.84 -2.82 -11.15
C ARG A 52 -8.30 -1.81 -10.15
N ILE A 53 -7.99 -2.25 -8.93
CA ILE A 53 -7.42 -1.38 -7.90
C ILE A 53 -6.07 -0.84 -8.35
N GLN A 54 -5.20 -1.67 -8.94
CA GLN A 54 -3.90 -1.25 -9.45
C GLN A 54 -4.03 -0.17 -10.54
N ASP A 55 -4.94 -0.34 -11.49
CA ASP A 55 -5.22 0.66 -12.54
C ASP A 55 -5.74 1.99 -11.95
N GLN A 56 -6.68 1.91 -11.00
CA GLN A 56 -7.23 3.10 -10.34
C GLN A 56 -6.18 3.84 -9.51
N LEU A 57 -5.35 3.12 -8.75
CA LEU A 57 -4.26 3.70 -7.97
C LEU A 57 -3.22 4.37 -8.89
N GLY A 58 -2.85 3.73 -10.01
CA GLY A 58 -1.95 4.30 -10.99
C GLY A 58 -2.45 5.64 -11.53
N LYS A 59 -3.71 5.69 -11.99
CA LYS A 59 -4.34 6.93 -12.47
C LYS A 59 -4.40 8.03 -11.41
N MET A 60 -4.68 7.66 -10.16
CA MET A 60 -4.72 8.61 -9.05
C MET A 60 -3.32 9.19 -8.76
N ILE A 61 -2.29 8.35 -8.74
CA ILE A 61 -0.89 8.79 -8.57
C ILE A 61 -0.48 9.71 -9.72
N ASP A 62 -0.79 9.34 -10.96
CA ASP A 62 -0.48 10.17 -12.13
C ASP A 62 -1.12 11.55 -12.03
N LYS A 63 -2.39 11.61 -11.60
CA LYS A 63 -3.08 12.88 -11.34
C LYS A 63 -2.39 13.69 -10.25
N MET A 64 -2.00 13.07 -9.13
CA MET A 64 -1.28 13.75 -8.05
C MET A 64 0.08 14.30 -8.50
N VAL A 65 0.74 13.65 -9.44
CA VAL A 65 1.98 14.14 -10.04
C VAL A 65 1.72 15.34 -10.96
N GLN A 66 0.69 15.26 -11.81
CA GLN A 66 0.27 16.37 -12.67
C GLN A 66 -0.14 17.61 -11.86
N ASP A 67 -0.83 17.39 -10.73
CA ASP A 67 -1.27 18.45 -9.82
C ASP A 67 -0.12 18.96 -8.91
N GLY A 68 1.09 18.42 -9.04
CA GLY A 68 2.29 18.85 -8.31
C GLY A 68 2.36 18.41 -6.84
N ILE A 69 1.50 17.47 -6.42
CA ILE A 69 1.43 16.95 -5.04
C ILE A 69 2.52 15.89 -4.80
N LEU A 70 2.78 15.04 -5.80
CA LEU A 70 3.79 13.99 -5.74
C LEU A 70 4.87 14.21 -6.78
N THR A 71 6.11 13.88 -6.44
CA THR A 71 7.22 13.80 -7.39
C THR A 71 7.57 12.34 -7.60
N LYS A 72 7.54 11.86 -8.85
CA LYS A 72 8.10 10.54 -9.17
C LYS A 72 9.62 10.65 -9.16
N ASN A 73 10.28 9.80 -8.38
CA ASN A 73 11.72 9.64 -8.52
C ASN A 73 12.02 9.20 -9.95
N PRO A 74 13.03 9.80 -10.62
CA PRO A 74 13.45 9.31 -11.92
C PRO A 74 13.83 7.82 -11.78
N PRO A 75 13.51 6.98 -12.78
CA PRO A 75 13.91 5.58 -12.74
C PRO A 75 15.43 5.51 -12.51
N PRO A 76 15.91 4.59 -11.66
CA PRO A 76 17.34 4.46 -11.42
C PRO A 76 18.05 4.28 -12.75
N ALA A 77 19.06 5.11 -13.00
CA ALA A 77 19.91 4.98 -14.18
C ALA A 77 20.62 3.63 -14.07
N ASN A 78 20.26 2.70 -14.95
CA ASN A 78 20.94 1.42 -15.10
C ASN A 78 22.38 1.61 -15.56
#